data_AF-R4IKF8-F1
#
_entry.id   AF-R4IKF8-F1
#
_cell.length_a   1.000
_cell.length_b   1.000
_cell.length_c   1.000
_cell.angle_alpha   90.00
_cell.angle_beta   90.00
_cell.angle_gamma   90.00
#
_symmetry.space_group_name_H-M   'P 1'
#
loop_
_entity.id
_entity.type
_entity.pdbx_description
1 polymer ?
#
loop_
_entity_poly.entity_id
_entity_poly.type
_entity_poly.pdbx_seq_one_letter_code
_entity_poly.pdbx_strand_id
1 'polypeptide(L)' 'IIVDGKIDYVLHKLDAIDEANLGYNYSLVGGPGLHESLEKVTFETIIVAGSDGGSIVKISVKYHTKGD' A
#
# COMPACT_ATOMS: atom_id res chain seq x y z
N ILE A 1 1.12 16.13 3.56
CA ILE A 1 1.03 17.32 2.66
C ILE A 1 0.15 18.34 3.37
N ILE A 2 0.38 19.64 3.21
CA ILE A 2 -0.59 20.63 3.71
C ILE A 2 -1.53 20.97 2.55
N VAL A 3 -2.81 20.60 2.68
CA VAL A 3 -3.87 20.90 1.71
C VAL A 3 -4.91 21.75 2.44
N ASP A 4 -5.18 22.95 1.93
CA ASP A 4 -6.15 23.90 2.51
C ASP A 4 -5.95 24.19 4.01
N GLY A 5 -4.68 24.25 4.45
CA GLY A 5 -4.32 24.49 5.85
C GLY A 5 -4.49 23.28 6.78
N LYS A 6 -4.87 22.11 6.24
CA LYS A 6 -4.95 20.85 6.99
C LYS A 6 -3.76 19.95 6.68
N ILE A 7 -3.27 19.25 7.71
CA ILE A 7 -2.24 18.23 7.54
C ILE A 7 -2.91 16.97 6.98
N ASP A 8 -2.57 16.66 5.74
CA ASP A 8 -3.01 15.48 5.03
C ASP A 8 -1.97 14.35 5.14
N TYR A 9 -2.39 13.18 5.59
CA TYR A 9 -1.55 12.00 5.82
C TYR A 9 -2.37 10.70 5.82
N VAL A 10 -1.69 9.58 5.60
CA VAL A 10 -2.22 8.24 5.76
C VAL A 10 -1.40 7.48 6.81
N LEU A 11 -2.05 6.58 7.54
CA LEU A 11 -1.39 5.68 8.47
C LEU A 11 -0.92 4.43 7.71
N HIS A 12 0.40 4.36 7.49
CA HIS A 12 1.04 3.21 6.86
C HIS A 12 1.34 2.13 7.90
N LYS A 13 0.78 0.93 7.69
CA LYS A 13 1.00 -0.25 8.54
C LYS A 13 1.75 -1.31 7.73
N LEU A 14 2.88 -1.77 8.25
CA LEU A 14 3.58 -2.94 7.72
C LEU A 14 2.80 -4.21 8.08
N ASP A 15 2.45 -5.04 7.08
CA ASP A 15 1.73 -6.30 7.30
C ASP A 15 2.66 -7.51 7.26
N ALA A 16 3.57 -7.58 6.29
CA ALA A 16 4.57 -8.64 6.20
C ALA A 16 5.80 -8.22 5.38
N ILE A 17 6.96 -8.79 5.73
CA ILE A 17 8.18 -8.73 4.93
C ILE A 17 8.60 -10.17 4.65
N ASP A 18 8.88 -10.47 3.39
CA ASP A 18 9.41 -11.76 2.94
C ASP A 18 10.72 -11.50 2.19
N GLU A 19 11.84 -11.47 2.91
CA GLU A 19 13.15 -11.18 2.32
C GLU A 19 13.56 -12.25 1.30
N ALA A 20 13.14 -13.50 1.48
CA ALA A 20 13.49 -14.61 0.60
C ALA A 20 12.84 -14.48 -0.78
N ASN A 21 11.59 -13.98 -0.82
CA ASN A 21 10.84 -13.77 -2.06
C ASN A 21 10.76 -12.29 -2.48
N LEU A 22 11.55 -11.41 -1.86
CA LEU A 22 11.53 -9.95 -2.06
C LEU A 22 10.10 -9.37 -1.98
N GLY A 23 9.34 -9.86 -1.00
CA GLY A 23 7.97 -9.50 -0.72
C GLY A 23 7.86 -8.37 0.30
N TYR A 24 6.99 -7.40 0.03
CA TYR A 24 6.70 -6.28 0.93
C TYR A 24 5.21 -5.97 0.94
N ASN A 25 4.54 -6.36 2.02
CA ASN A 25 3.10 -6.20 2.16
C ASN A 25 2.79 -5.14 3.23
N TYR A 26 1.92 -4.20 2.90
CA TYR A 26 1.52 -3.12 3.79
C TYR A 26 0.07 -2.71 3.56
N SER A 27 -0.50 -2.01 4.53
CA SER A 27 -1.84 -1.44 4.44
C SER A 27 -1.85 0.03 4.83
N LEU A 28 -2.70 0.80 4.15
CA LEU A 28 -3.12 2.12 4.59
C LEU A 28 -4.38 1.93 5.43
N VAL A 29 -4.31 2.24 6.72
CA VAL A 29 -5.36 1.88 7.70
C VAL A 29 -6.10 3.07 8.31
N GLY A 30 -5.86 4.27 7.79
CA GLY A 30 -6.53 5.49 8.24
C GLY A 30 -5.76 6.76 7.90
N GLY A 31 -6.12 7.85 8.57
CA GLY A 31 -5.59 9.19 8.35
C GLY A 31 -6.49 10.03 7.42
N PRO A 32 -6.40 11.37 7.50
CA PRO A 32 -7.24 12.28 6.72
C PRO A 32 -7.04 12.19 5.20
N GLY A 33 -5.95 11.56 4.75
CA GLY A 33 -5.67 11.32 3.34
C GLY A 33 -6.22 10.00 2.80
N LEU A 34 -6.77 9.15 3.67
CA LEU A 34 -7.50 7.96 3.22
C LEU A 34 -8.95 8.37 2.93
N HIS A 35 -9.43 8.04 1.72
CA HIS A 35 -10.79 8.37 1.31
C HIS A 35 -11.82 7.82 2.29
N GLU A 36 -12.85 8.60 2.61
CA GLU A 36 -13.79 8.26 3.69
C GLU A 36 -14.58 6.97 3.44
N SER A 37 -14.77 6.57 2.18
CA SER A 37 -15.43 5.31 1.82
C SER A 37 -14.59 4.05 2.08
N LEU A 38 -13.28 4.21 2.34
CA LEU A 38 -12.35 3.10 2.53
C LEU A 38 -12.13 2.81 4.02
N GLU A 39 -12.21 1.54 4.40
CA GLU A 39 -11.72 1.02 5.68
C GLU A 39 -10.19 0.92 5.67
N LYS A 40 -9.66 0.33 4.59
CA LYS A 40 -8.22 0.20 4.36
C LYS A 40 -7.93 -0.08 2.89
N VAL A 41 -6.68 0.10 2.51
CA VAL A 41 -6.14 -0.41 1.24
C VAL A 41 -4.94 -1.28 1.56
N THR A 42 -4.91 -2.50 1.07
CA THR A 42 -3.80 -3.43 1.26
C THR A 42 -3.02 -3.58 -0.05
N PHE A 43 -1.70 -3.58 0.06
CA PHE A 43 -0.76 -3.71 -1.04
C PHE A 43 0.07 -4.98 -0.79
N GLU A 44 0.00 -5.90 -1.73
CA GLU A 44 0.81 -7.11 -1.76
C GLU A 44 1.84 -6.96 -2.87
N THR A 45 3.10 -6.76 -2.49
CA THR A 45 4.19 -6.47 -3.44
C THR A 45 5.16 -7.63 -3.50
N ILE A 46 5.53 -8.04 -4.71
CA ILE A 46 6.59 -9.01 -4.97
C ILE A 46 7.51 -8.44 -6.05
N ILE A 47 8.82 -8.50 -5.81
CA ILE A 47 9.84 -8.07 -6.76
C ILE A 47 10.50 -9.31 -7.36
N VAL A 48 10.56 -9.39 -8.69
CA VAL A 48 11.24 -10.47 -9.41
C VAL A 48 12.28 -9.93 -10.38
N ALA A 49 13.32 -10.71 -10.68
CA ALA A 49 14.34 -10.33 -11.66
C ALA A 49 13.74 -10.23 -13.08
N GLY A 50 14.09 -9.16 -13.80
CA GLY A 50 13.81 -9.00 -15.23
C GLY A 50 14.84 -9.72 -16.09
N SER A 51 14.46 -10.11 -17.31
CA SER A 51 15.36 -10.81 -18.24
C SER A 51 16.50 -9.92 -18.78
N ASP A 52 16.40 -8.61 -18.60
CA ASP A 52 17.33 -7.57 -19.06
C ASP A 52 18.31 -7.10 -17.96
N GLY A 53 18.32 -7.78 -16.81
CA GLY A 53 19.09 -7.36 -15.63
C GLY A 53 18.37 -6.30 -14.77
N GLY A 54 17.16 -5.89 -15.16
CA GLY A 54 16.28 -5.04 -14.35
C GLY A 54 15.43 -5.83 -13.35
N SER A 55 14.32 -5.24 -12.91
CA SER A 55 13.36 -5.88 -12.01
C SER A 55 11.92 -5.63 -12.47
N ILE A 56 11.05 -6.59 -12.21
CA ILE A 56 9.61 -6.48 -12.41
C ILE A 56 8.96 -6.45 -11.04
N VAL A 57 8.23 -5.38 -10.75
CA VAL A 57 7.46 -5.25 -9.51
C VAL A 57 6.01 -5.61 -9.81
N LYS A 58 5.49 -6.61 -9.11
CA LYS A 58 4.08 -7.00 -9.16
C LYS A 58 3.40 -6.53 -7.90
N ILE A 59 2.34 -5.74 -8.06
CA ILE A 59 1.56 -5.18 -6.95
C ILE A 59 0.11 -5.62 -7.11
N SER A 60 -0.41 -6.31 -6.11
CA SER A 60 -1.84 -6.59 -5.95
C SER A 60 -2.40 -5.60 -4.93
N VAL A 61 -3.43 -4.84 -5.32
CA VAL A 61 -4.06 -3.81 -4.48
C VAL A 61 -5.47 -4.24 -4.15
N LYS A 62 -5.78 -4.30 -2.85
CA LYS A 62 -7.11 -4.67 -2.33
C LYS A 62 -7.72 -3.46 -1.64
N TYR A 63 -8.85 -2.99 -2.17
CA TYR A 63 -9.62 -1.92 -1.57
C TYR A 63 -10.72 -2.51 -0.69
N HIS A 64 -10.73 -2.12 0.58
CA HIS A 64 -11.76 -2.52 1.53
C HIS A 64 -12.63 -1.30 1.81
N THR A 65 -13.91 -1.35 1.42
CA THR A 65 -14.89 -0.27 1.59
C THR A 65 -15.69 -0.45 2.88
N LYS A 66 -16.17 0.65 3.47
CA LYS A 66 -17.00 0.66 4.70
C LYS A 66 -18.44 0.15 4.52
N GLY A 67 -18.74 -0.50 3.40
CA GLY A 67 -20.08 -1.01 3.05
C GLY A 67 -20.00 -2.21 2.10
N ASP A 68 -21.13 -2.89 1.92
CA ASP A 68 -21.30 -4.06 1.03
C ASP A 68 -21.21 -3.72 -0.47
#